data_AF-A0A158A499-F1
#
_entry.id   AF-A0A158A499-F1
#
_cell.length_a   1.000
_cell.length_b   1.000
_cell.length_c   1.000
_cell.angle_alpha   90.00
_cell.angle_beta   90.00
_cell.angle_gamma   90.00
#
_symmetry.space_group_name_H-M   'P 1'
#
loop_
_entity.id
_entity.type
_entity.pdbx_description
1 polymer ?
#
loop_
_entity_poly.entity_id
_entity_poly.type
_entity_poly.pdbx_seq_one_letter_code
_entity_poly.pdbx_strand_id
1 'polypeptide(L)' 'MDLAGEVALLDKADQDIEQAKARVERQKAMVRRIEASGFDIGDAVMLLNTLHDSLATMQRHRGLIREHVEILKQGG' A
#
# COMPACT_ATOMS: atom_id res chain seq x y z
N MET A 1 -0.44 -19.32 15.01
CA MET A 1 0.66 -19.14 14.05
C MET A 1 1.96 -19.08 14.83
N ASP A 2 3.06 -19.57 14.26
CA ASP A 2 4.38 -19.40 14.85
C ASP A 2 5.00 -18.07 14.40
N LEU A 3 6.07 -17.66 15.08
CA LEU A 3 6.77 -16.40 14.80
C LEU A 3 7.28 -16.33 13.35
N ALA A 4 7.72 -17.46 12.79
CA ALA A 4 8.24 -17.54 11.43
C ALA A 4 7.16 -17.21 10.38
N GLY A 5 5.95 -17.75 10.54
CA GLY A 5 4.83 -17.46 9.65
C GLY A 5 4.42 -15.98 9.68
N GLU A 6 4.39 -15.36 10.86
CA GLU A 6 4.03 -13.96 11.02
C GLU A 6 5.09 -12.99 10.45
N VAL A 7 6.38 -13.32 10.60
CA VAL A 7 7.46 -12.57 9.95
C VAL A 7 7.36 -12.64 8.43
N ALA A 8 7.05 -13.81 7.86
CA ALA A 8 6.85 -13.94 6.42
C ALA A 8 5.63 -13.15 5.91
N LEU A 9 4.54 -13.08 6.69
CA LEU A 9 3.39 -12.22 6.38
C LEU A 9 3.74 -10.73 6.43
N LEU A 10 4.58 -10.33 7.39
CA LEU A 10 5.06 -8.95 7.49
C LEU A 10 5.92 -8.56 6.27
N ASP A 11 6.85 -9.42 5.87
CA ASP A 11 7.70 -9.21 4.68
C ASP A 11 6.86 -9.08 3.41
N LYS A 12 5.85 -9.95 3.26
CA LYS A 12 4.91 -9.87 2.15
C LYS A 12 4.11 -8.56 2.17
N ALA A 13 3.61 -8.15 3.33
CA ALA A 13 2.88 -6.90 3.46
C ALA A 13 3.74 -5.69 3.09
N ASP A 14 5.04 -5.72 3.42
CA ASP A 14 6.00 -4.70 3.01
C ASP A 14 6.19 -4.66 1.48
N GLN A 15 6.37 -5.82 0.84
CA GLN A 15 6.47 -5.91 -0.62
C GLN A 15 5.21 -5.40 -1.33
N ASP A 16 4.03 -5.79 -0.84
CA ASP A 16 2.74 -5.36 -1.41
C ASP A 16 2.57 -3.83 -1.29
N ILE A 17 2.99 -3.23 -0.16
CA ILE A 17 2.99 -1.78 0.05
C ILE A 17 3.92 -1.07 -0.94
N GLU A 18 5.12 -1.58 -1.17
CA GLU A 18 6.07 -0.98 -2.14
C GLU A 18 5.51 -1.02 -3.57
N GLN A 19 4.87 -2.12 -3.96
CA GLN A 19 4.19 -2.22 -5.25
C GLN A 19 3.02 -1.23 -5.37
N ALA A 20 2.23 -1.07 -4.30
CA ALA A 20 1.13 -0.11 -4.25
C ALA A 20 1.63 1.34 -4.35
N LYS A 21 2.72 1.71 -3.66
CA LYS A 21 3.38 3.01 -3.80
C LYS A 21 3.83 3.26 -5.24
N ALA A 22 4.50 2.29 -5.86
CA ALA A 22 4.94 2.41 -7.25
C ALA A 22 3.76 2.59 -8.20
N ARG A 23 2.62 1.93 -7.94
CA ARG A 23 1.38 2.10 -8.71
C ARG A 23 0.78 3.50 -8.56
N VAL A 24 0.74 4.03 -7.34
CA VAL A 24 0.29 5.40 -7.07
C VAL A 24 1.13 6.41 -7.85
N GLU A 25 2.45 6.29 -7.83
CA GLU A 25 3.34 7.22 -8.56
C GLU A 25 3.16 7.14 -10.07
N ARG A 26 2.98 5.93 -10.62
CA ARG A 26 2.63 5.77 -12.04
C ARG A 26 1.29 6.43 -12.39
N GLN A 27 0.28 6.29 -11.52
CA GLN A 27 -1.03 6.92 -11.75
C GLN A 27 -0.94 8.45 -11.67
N LYS A 28 -0.17 9.01 -10.72
CA LYS A 28 0.09 10.45 -10.66
C LYS A 28 0.73 10.98 -11.94
N ALA A 29 1.73 10.28 -12.46
CA ALA A 29 2.37 10.65 -13.73
C ALA A 29 1.39 10.61 -14.91
N MET A 30 0.51 9.60 -14.94
CA MET A 30 -0.53 9.49 -15.96
C MET A 30 -1.54 10.65 -15.89
N VAL A 31 -2.03 10.99 -14.68
CA VAL A 31 -2.95 12.13 -14.48
C VAL A 31 -2.34 13.42 -15.03
N ARG A 32 -1.07 13.73 -14.67
CA ARG A 32 -0.37 14.93 -15.16
C ARG A 32 -0.26 14.95 -16.69
N ARG A 33 -0.05 13.80 -17.32
CA ARG A 33 0.05 13.69 -18.78
C ARG A 33 -1.29 13.93 -19.48
N ILE A 34 -2.38 13.40 -18.91
CA ILE A 34 -3.74 13.59 -19.44
C ILE A 34 -4.16 15.06 -19.28
N GLU A 35 -3.90 15.65 -18.11
CA GLU A 35 -4.15 17.06 -17.82
C GLU A 35 -3.41 17.98 -18.80
N ALA A 36 -2.11 17.73 -19.02
CA ALA A 36 -1.30 18.50 -19.98
C ALA A 36 -1.79 18.38 -21.43
N SER A 37 -2.54 17.33 -21.75
CA SER A 37 -3.14 17.11 -23.07
C SER A 37 -4.52 17.78 -23.21
N GLY A 38 -5.01 18.44 -22.15
CA GLY A 38 -6.28 19.18 -22.14
C GLY A 38 -7.53 18.30 -21.96
N PHE A 39 -7.36 17.03 -21.61
CA PHE A 39 -8.50 16.14 -21.36
C PHE A 39 -8.98 16.26 -19.92
N ASP A 40 -10.26 15.94 -19.70
CA ASP A 40 -10.82 15.77 -18.37
C ASP A 40 -10.09 14.65 -17.62
N ILE A 41 -9.74 14.93 -16.36
CA ILE A 41 -9.01 14.04 -15.48
C ILE A 41 -9.85 13.51 -14.32
N GLY A 42 -11.15 13.82 -14.26
CA GLY A 42 -12.03 13.45 -13.15
C GLY A 42 -11.91 11.97 -12.75
N ASP A 43 -12.06 11.07 -13.71
CA ASP A 43 -11.94 9.62 -13.46
C ASP A 43 -10.52 9.20 -13.06
N ALA A 44 -9.50 9.82 -13.67
CA ALA A 44 -8.10 9.52 -13.37
C ALA A 44 -7.70 9.95 -11.96
N VAL A 45 -8.25 11.08 -11.48
CA VAL A 45 -8.10 11.59 -10.12
C VAL A 45 -8.88 10.71 -9.14
N MET A 46 -10.11 10.30 -9.48
CA MET A 46 -10.89 9.38 -8.65
C MET A 46 -10.15 8.06 -8.43
N LEU A 47 -9.60 7.46 -9.50
CA LEU A 47 -8.77 6.27 -9.39
C LEU A 47 -7.54 6.50 -8.50
N LEU A 48 -6.86 7.64 -8.64
CA LEU A 48 -5.71 7.97 -7.81
C LEU A 48 -6.08 8.04 -6.32
N ASN A 49 -7.22 8.63 -5.99
CA ASN A 49 -7.73 8.69 -4.62
C ASN A 49 -8.01 7.28 -4.06
N THR A 50 -8.69 6.43 -4.83
CA THR A 50 -8.93 5.02 -4.43
C THR A 50 -7.62 4.27 -4.17
N LEU A 51 -6.58 4.51 -4.97
CA LEU A 51 -5.27 3.90 -4.77
C LEU A 51 -4.58 4.41 -3.50
N HIS A 52 -4.70 5.70 -3.17
CA HIS A 52 -4.22 6.23 -1.89
C HIS A 52 -4.95 5.61 -0.70
N ASP A 53 -6.28 5.49 -0.75
CA ASP A 53 -7.07 4.88 0.34
C ASP A 53 -6.73 3.40 0.53
N SER A 54 -6.50 2.69 -0.58
CA SER A 54 -6.04 1.30 -0.57
C SER A 54 -4.66 1.18 0.08
N LEU A 55 -3.71 2.03 -0.32
CA LEU A 55 -2.36 2.06 0.27
C LEU A 55 -2.40 2.35 1.77
N ALA A 56 -3.20 3.32 2.21
CA ALA A 56 -3.37 3.64 3.62
C ALA A 56 -3.94 2.45 4.41
N THR A 57 -4.87 1.71 3.81
CA THR A 57 -5.44 0.50 4.43
C THR A 57 -4.41 -0.63 4.53
N MET A 58 -3.60 -0.84 3.50
CA MET A 58 -2.49 -1.80 3.54
C MET A 58 -1.47 -1.45 4.62
N GLN A 59 -1.11 -0.17 4.77
CA GLN A 59 -0.20 0.30 5.81
C GLN A 59 -0.75 0.05 7.22
N ARG A 60 -2.05 0.29 7.44
CA ARG A 60 -2.71 -0.03 8.72
C ARG A 60 -2.67 -1.54 9.00
N HIS A 61 -3.00 -2.36 8.02
CA HIS A 61 -2.95 -3.83 8.15
C HIS A 61 -1.54 -4.33 8.48
N ARG A 62 -0.51 -3.80 7.80
CA ARG A 62 0.89 -4.10 8.07
C ARG A 62 1.31 -3.70 9.50
N GLY A 63 0.73 -2.62 10.03
CA GLY A 63 0.87 -2.23 11.44
C GLY A 63 0.38 -3.31 12.41
N LEU A 64 -0.81 -3.87 12.16
CA LEU A 64 -1.39 -4.94 12.99
C LEU A 64 -0.53 -6.21 12.96
N ILE A 65 -0.02 -6.61 11.79
CA ILE A 65 0.88 -7.76 11.68
C ILE A 65 2.16 -7.51 12.48
N ARG A 66 2.73 -6.30 12.37
CA ARG A 66 3.94 -5.93 13.14
C ARG A 66 3.71 -6.01 14.65
N GLU A 67 2.59 -5.48 15.13
CA GLU A 67 2.23 -5.57 16.55
C GLU A 67 2.13 -7.04 17.00
N HIS A 68 1.52 -7.90 16.20
CA HIS A 68 1.41 -9.32 16.51
C HIS A 68 2.78 -10.04 16.53
N VAL A 69 3.66 -9.74 15.58
CA VAL A 69 5.05 -10.25 15.56
C VAL A 69 5.80 -9.86 16.84
N GLU A 70 5.67 -8.61 17.30
CA GLU A 70 6.36 -8.15 18.51
C GLU A 70 5.83 -8.83 19.77
N ILE A 71 4.51 -9.08 19.86
CA ILE A 71 3.92 -9.87 20.95
C ILE A 71 4.52 -11.28 20.98
N LEU A 72 4.61 -11.94 19.83
CA LEU A 72 5.16 -13.31 19.73
C LEU A 72 6.66 -13.37 20.05
N LYS A 73 7.43 -12.31 19.76
CA LYS A 73 8.85 -12.24 20.14
C LYS A 73 9.06 -12.05 21.65
N GLN A 74 8.15 -11.35 22.32
CA GLN A 74 8.26 -11.05 23.76
C GLN A 74 7.68 -12.17 24.65
N GLY A 75 6.74 -12.96 24.11
CA GLY A 75 6.07 -14.06 24.82
C GLY A 75 6.56 -15.46 24.45
N GLY A 76 7.71 -15.57 23.78
CA GLY A 76 8.38 -16.83 23.42
C GLY A 76 9.40 -17.28 24.45
#